data_AF-K2CTV1-F1
#
_entry.id   AF-K2CTV1-F1
#
_cell.length_a   1.000
_cell.length_b   1.000
_cell.length_c   1.000
_cell.angle_alpha   90.00
_cell.angle_beta   90.00
_cell.angle_gamma   90.00
#
_symmetry.space_group_name_H-M   'P 1'
#
loop_
_entity.id
_entity.type
_entity.pdbx_description
1 polymer ?
#
loop_
_entity_poly.entity_id
_entity_poly.type
_entity_poly.pdbx_seq_one_letter_code
_entity_poly.pdbx_strand_id
1 'polypeptide(L)'
;ITIVATAGMASTTYVQFIKGTLLIVFSTILVAAVIIRGLSTQPDQGGTIEYYHYTDLSAQVSGDQILVDDPKYTVLDQQEIKGGFKFIKLSSDGMETWWYISETESGVVLHETQSTVIKTDGKWINGSIESETNTLRLVGNLERIDGEGNVETGKLNVFSFLAKLSDKDTIFRTWKTANFIDSSNQKVTVYYPKLVTGDQFMRPGLKFKVEGTGLEKLDFLSLMIALFLGTAALPHILIRYYTVPNPASARKSTIIAIAAIGFFYILTLFMGLGAAINGSINPADSNMSAPLLARTFSEFLFAIISAIAFATVLGTVSGLIVAASGAVAHDLFDRYLKIKMTDQQKVRAGKITAFAIGGVAILLGILFKGINVSFLVGLAFAVAASANLPAIIMLLFWKKTTAKGIAASITVGILSSLILIAFSPELYTLYGRNPLDAPVPLNNPGIISIPLSFITLVVVSLLTQKKKELE
;
A
#
# COMPACT_ATOMS: atom_id res chain seq x y z
N ILE A 1 -17.56 15.68 -11.00
CA ILE A 1 -18.85 15.25 -10.40
C ILE A 1 -20.00 15.51 -11.36
N THR A 2 -20.12 16.71 -11.92
CA THR A 2 -21.13 17.07 -12.93
C THR A 2 -21.14 16.13 -14.14
N ILE A 3 -19.98 15.83 -14.74
CA ILE A 3 -19.88 14.88 -15.87
C ILE A 3 -20.39 13.49 -15.49
N VAL A 4 -20.06 12.98 -14.30
CA VAL A 4 -20.52 11.66 -13.83
C VAL A 4 -22.02 11.66 -13.52
N ALA A 5 -22.56 12.81 -13.10
CA ALA A 5 -23.98 12.99 -12.79
C ALA A 5 -24.86 13.27 -14.01
N THR A 6 -24.30 13.80 -15.10
CA THR A 6 -25.02 14.15 -16.33
C THR A 6 -24.77 13.19 -17.50
N ALA A 7 -23.69 12.41 -17.46
CA ALA A 7 -23.36 11.43 -18.50
C ALA A 7 -24.12 10.11 -18.28
N GLY A 8 -24.77 9.61 -19.34
CA GLY A 8 -25.27 8.23 -19.37
C GLY A 8 -24.14 7.20 -19.19
N MET A 9 -24.48 5.95 -18.83
CA MET A 9 -23.51 4.87 -18.55
C MET A 9 -22.46 4.69 -19.66
N ALA A 10 -22.82 4.89 -20.93
CA ALA A 10 -21.89 4.84 -22.05
C ALA A 10 -20.77 5.91 -21.96
N SER A 11 -21.14 7.16 -21.69
CA SER A 11 -20.16 8.26 -21.58
C SER A 11 -19.27 8.10 -20.36
N THR A 12 -19.78 7.56 -19.24
CA THR A 12 -18.93 7.21 -18.09
C THR A 12 -17.90 6.12 -18.43
N THR A 13 -18.26 5.17 -19.30
CA THR A 13 -17.36 4.09 -19.74
C THR A 13 -16.21 4.63 -20.60
N TYR A 14 -16.51 5.51 -21.56
CA TYR A 14 -15.48 6.18 -22.37
C TYR A 14 -14.52 7.02 -21.51
N VAL A 15 -15.06 7.75 -20.54
CA VAL A 15 -14.23 8.55 -19.61
C VAL A 15 -13.30 7.65 -18.79
N GLN A 16 -13.77 6.48 -18.32
CA GLN A 16 -12.93 5.53 -17.61
C GLN A 16 -11.85 4.92 -18.52
N PHE A 17 -12.19 4.60 -19.77
CA PHE A 17 -11.22 4.12 -20.76
C PHE A 17 -10.14 5.15 -21.05
N ILE A 18 -10.51 6.41 -21.27
CA ILE A 18 -9.56 7.52 -21.50
C ILE A 18 -8.63 7.67 -20.30
N LYS A 19 -9.16 7.68 -19.07
CA LYS A 19 -8.35 7.78 -17.86
C LYS A 19 -7.36 6.63 -17.70
N GLY A 20 -7.82 5.39 -17.93
CA GLY A 20 -6.95 4.21 -17.89
C GLY A 20 -5.83 4.28 -18.93
N THR A 21 -6.16 4.67 -20.17
CA THR A 21 -5.18 4.85 -21.24
C THR A 21 -4.18 5.96 -20.91
N LEU A 22 -4.63 7.12 -20.42
CA LEU A 22 -3.75 8.21 -19.99
C LEU A 22 -2.78 7.76 -18.90
N LEU A 23 -3.27 7.00 -17.92
CA LEU A 23 -2.41 6.46 -16.87
C LEU A 23 -1.30 5.58 -17.43
N ILE A 24 -1.61 4.69 -18.38
CA ILE A 24 -0.61 3.82 -19.02
C ILE A 24 0.39 4.64 -19.85
N VAL A 25 -0.09 5.62 -20.63
CA VAL A 25 0.76 6.47 -21.47
C VAL A 25 1.74 7.27 -20.61
N PHE A 26 1.26 7.99 -19.59
CA PHE A 26 2.11 8.80 -18.75
C PHE A 26 3.03 7.98 -17.83
N SER A 27 2.60 6.79 -17.41
CA SER A 27 3.48 5.84 -16.72
C SER A 27 4.59 5.34 -17.64
N THR A 28 4.29 5.07 -18.91
CA THR A 28 5.30 4.70 -19.92
C THR A 28 6.30 5.83 -20.14
N ILE A 29 5.82 7.06 -20.27
CA ILE A 29 6.68 8.25 -20.40
C ILE A 29 7.59 8.39 -19.18
N LEU A 30 7.06 8.23 -17.97
CA LEU A 30 7.84 8.31 -16.74
C LEU A 30 8.91 7.21 -16.66
N VAL A 31 8.56 5.97 -16.98
CA VAL A 31 9.52 4.85 -17.02
C VAL A 31 10.61 5.08 -18.07
N ALA A 32 10.24 5.58 -19.25
CA ALA A 32 11.22 5.95 -20.27
C ALA A 32 12.14 7.07 -19.77
N ALA A 33 11.61 8.08 -19.08
CA ALA A 33 12.42 9.16 -18.51
C ALA A 33 13.41 8.65 -17.46
N VAL A 34 13.02 7.71 -16.60
CA VAL A 34 13.91 7.04 -15.63
C VAL A 34 15.06 6.31 -16.34
N ILE A 35 14.74 5.52 -17.35
CA ILE A 35 15.74 4.73 -18.09
C ILE A 35 16.69 5.64 -18.89
N ILE A 36 16.16 6.71 -19.49
CA ILE A 36 16.93 7.70 -20.26
C ILE A 36 17.83 8.53 -19.32
N ARG A 37 17.38 8.89 -18.12
CA ARG A 37 18.24 9.59 -17.16
C ARG A 37 19.39 8.70 -16.69
N GLY A 38 19.14 7.40 -16.53
CA GLY A 38 20.13 6.44 -16.05
C GLY A 38 20.23 6.42 -14.52
N LEU A 39 21.37 5.93 -14.05
CA LEU A 39 21.69 5.82 -12.62
C LEU A 39 22.68 6.91 -12.23
N SER A 40 22.46 7.49 -11.04
CA SER A 40 23.40 8.41 -10.39
C SER A 40 23.45 8.08 -8.91
N THR A 41 24.64 8.26 -8.32
CA THR A 41 24.83 8.19 -6.86
C THR A 41 24.41 9.46 -6.14
N GLN A 42 24.30 10.57 -6.87
CA GLN A 42 23.91 11.88 -6.38
C GLN A 42 22.68 12.38 -7.15
N PRO A 43 21.46 11.93 -6.80
CA PRO A 43 20.25 12.35 -7.49
C PRO A 43 19.91 13.83 -7.21
N ASP A 44 20.48 14.72 -8.03
CA ASP A 44 20.37 16.19 -8.00
C ASP A 44 19.15 16.76 -8.76
N GLN A 45 18.23 15.87 -9.18
CA GLN A 45 17.09 16.22 -10.04
C GLN A 45 17.45 17.05 -11.29
N GLY A 46 18.61 16.79 -11.90
CA GLY A 46 19.08 17.51 -13.09
C GLY A 46 19.49 18.95 -12.76
N GLY A 47 20.09 19.16 -11.60
CA GLY A 47 20.53 20.45 -11.07
C GLY A 47 19.43 21.32 -10.47
N THR A 48 18.19 20.85 -10.36
CA THR A 48 17.08 21.66 -9.82
C THR A 48 17.00 21.63 -8.30
N ILE A 49 17.45 20.54 -7.67
CA ILE A 49 17.48 20.38 -6.21
C ILE A 49 18.83 19.79 -5.83
N GLU A 50 19.57 20.49 -4.98
CA GLU A 50 20.86 20.02 -4.47
C GLU A 50 20.68 18.71 -3.68
N TYR A 51 21.56 17.74 -3.94
CA TYR A 51 21.53 16.46 -3.25
C TYR A 51 22.02 16.64 -1.81
N TYR A 52 21.21 16.22 -0.85
CA TYR A 52 21.59 16.27 0.57
C TYR A 52 22.50 15.10 0.93
N HIS A 53 23.74 15.43 1.32
CA HIS A 53 24.70 14.46 1.83
C HIS A 53 24.47 14.21 3.31
N TYR A 54 23.94 13.02 3.65
CA TYR A 54 23.86 12.64 5.06
C TYR A 54 25.25 12.34 5.60
N THR A 55 25.48 12.76 6.84
CA THR A 55 26.77 12.64 7.52
C THR A 55 26.80 11.41 8.42
N ASP A 56 27.97 10.79 8.52
CA ASP A 56 28.26 9.77 9.53
C ASP A 56 29.28 10.35 10.52
N LEU A 57 29.06 10.14 11.81
CA LEU A 57 29.97 10.57 12.87
C LEU A 57 30.66 9.36 13.48
N SER A 58 31.96 9.47 13.73
CA SER A 58 32.70 8.49 14.51
C SER A 58 32.46 8.72 16.00
N ALA A 59 32.30 7.63 16.74
CA ALA A 59 32.15 7.65 18.18
C ALA A 59 32.90 6.48 18.83
N GLN A 60 33.34 6.69 20.08
CA GLN A 60 33.99 5.69 20.91
C GLN A 60 33.08 5.27 22.06
N VAL A 61 33.16 4.00 22.42
CA VAL A 61 32.43 3.46 23.58
C VAL A 61 33.36 3.49 24.79
N SER A 62 32.97 4.23 25.83
CA SER A 62 33.66 4.26 27.12
C SER A 62 32.71 3.78 28.21
N GLY A 63 32.75 2.47 28.49
CA GLY A 63 31.76 1.83 29.36
C GLY A 63 30.38 1.78 28.71
N ASP A 64 29.36 2.29 29.40
CA ASP A 64 27.98 2.41 28.87
C ASP A 64 27.73 3.74 28.12
N GLN A 65 28.73 4.63 28.03
CA GLN A 65 28.59 5.95 27.39
C GLN A 65 29.25 5.97 26.01
N ILE A 66 28.53 6.53 25.05
CA ILE A 66 29.04 6.82 23.71
C ILE A 66 29.60 8.25 23.72
N LEU A 67 30.89 8.39 23.39
CA LEU A 67 31.55 9.68 23.22
C LEU A 67 31.69 9.96 21.73
N VAL A 68 31.09 11.05 21.26
CA VAL A 68 31.20 11.49 19.86
C VAL A 68 32.55 12.19 19.67
N ASP A 69 33.27 11.84 18.61
CA ASP A 69 34.61 12.41 18.36
C ASP A 69 34.56 13.91 18.02
N ASP A 70 33.44 14.41 17.49
CA ASP A 70 33.23 15.82 17.18
C ASP A 70 32.69 16.58 18.41
N PRO A 71 33.45 17.55 18.96
CA PRO A 71 33.07 18.29 20.17
C PRO A 71 31.84 19.17 20.02
N LYS A 72 31.34 19.40 18.79
CA LYS A 72 30.08 20.12 18.56
C LYS A 72 28.87 19.37 19.06
N TYR A 73 28.95 18.03 19.14
CA TYR A 73 27.84 17.18 19.51
C TYR A 73 27.92 16.79 20.98
N THR A 74 26.82 17.01 21.69
CA THR A 74 26.65 16.56 23.07
C THR A 74 25.57 15.49 23.15
N VAL A 75 25.85 14.41 23.85
CA VAL A 75 24.89 13.31 24.02
C VAL A 75 23.85 13.69 25.06
N LEU A 76 22.58 13.59 24.70
CA LEU A 76 21.44 13.91 25.58
C LEU A 76 20.70 12.66 26.07
N ASP A 77 20.50 11.69 25.20
CA ASP A 77 19.68 10.50 25.49
C ASP A 77 20.14 9.32 24.63
N GLN A 78 19.87 8.10 25.09
CA GLN A 78 20.12 6.87 24.35
C GLN A 78 18.94 5.91 24.52
N GLN A 79 18.40 5.46 23.40
CA GLN A 79 17.26 4.54 23.38
C GLN A 79 17.63 3.25 22.67
N GLU A 80 17.46 2.13 23.36
CA GLU A 80 17.48 0.81 22.72
C GLU A 80 16.04 0.33 22.51
N ILE A 81 15.73 -0.07 21.27
CA ILE A 81 14.44 -0.65 20.93
C ILE A 81 14.57 -2.17 20.75
N LYS A 82 13.44 -2.88 20.91
CA LYS A 82 13.37 -4.33 20.68
C LYS A 82 13.94 -4.68 19.31
N GLY A 83 14.85 -5.65 19.29
CA GLY A 83 15.60 -6.05 18.09
C GLY A 83 17.06 -5.60 18.08
N GLY A 84 17.55 -4.98 19.16
CA GLY A 84 18.96 -4.59 19.33
C GLY A 84 19.35 -3.33 18.56
N PHE A 85 18.37 -2.56 18.07
CA PHE A 85 18.65 -1.28 17.41
C PHE A 85 18.78 -0.18 18.47
N LYS A 86 19.89 0.54 18.40
CA LYS A 86 20.22 1.62 19.34
C LYS A 86 20.16 2.97 18.62
N PHE A 87 19.55 3.95 19.27
CA PHE A 87 19.46 5.32 18.80
C PHE A 87 20.01 6.26 19.86
N ILE A 88 20.65 7.34 19.42
CA ILE A 88 21.22 8.35 20.31
C ILE A 88 20.70 9.72 19.95
N LYS A 89 20.37 10.52 20.96
CA LYS A 89 19.94 11.90 20.82
C LYS A 89 21.15 12.79 21.05
N LEU A 90 21.48 13.61 20.06
CA LEU A 90 22.58 14.57 20.11
C LEU A 90 22.04 15.99 20.08
N SER A 91 22.67 16.89 20.82
CA SER A 91 22.48 18.33 20.70
C SER A 91 23.68 18.95 19.99
N SER A 92 23.40 19.76 18.97
CA SER A 92 24.37 20.57 18.24
C SER A 92 23.71 21.88 17.83
N ASP A 93 24.36 23.01 18.11
CA ASP A 93 23.88 24.37 17.80
C ASP A 93 22.42 24.65 18.25
N GLY A 94 22.03 24.10 19.40
CA GLY A 94 20.67 24.25 19.97
C GLY A 94 19.60 23.35 19.34
N MET A 95 19.94 22.52 18.35
CA MET A 95 19.05 21.54 17.75
C MET A 95 19.26 20.16 18.35
N GLU A 96 18.16 19.48 18.66
CA GLU A 96 18.17 18.11 19.16
C GLU A 96 17.84 17.12 18.03
N THR A 97 18.78 16.27 17.66
CA THR A 97 18.62 15.31 16.55
C THR A 97 18.86 13.88 17.00
N TRP A 98 18.13 12.94 16.41
CA TRP A 98 18.32 11.51 16.64
C TRP A 98 19.29 10.93 15.60
N TRP A 99 20.09 9.97 16.02
CA TRP A 99 21.10 9.30 15.21
C TRP A 99 21.00 7.79 15.42
N TYR A 100 21.30 7.02 14.38
CA TYR A 100 21.27 5.55 14.43
C TYR A 100 22.67 5.03 14.70
N ILE A 101 22.81 4.19 15.72
CA ILE A 101 24.09 3.62 16.12
C ILE A 101 24.32 2.31 15.35
N SER A 102 25.46 2.22 14.67
CA SER A 102 25.99 0.96 14.14
C SER A 102 27.34 0.63 14.77
N GLU A 103 27.51 -0.62 15.18
CA GLU A 103 28.77 -1.13 15.71
C GLU A 103 29.60 -1.69 14.54
N THR A 104 30.85 -1.23 14.39
CA THR A 104 31.79 -1.70 13.38
C THR A 104 33.03 -2.29 14.06
N GLU A 105 33.86 -3.03 13.31
CA GLU A 105 35.09 -3.63 13.84
C GLU A 105 36.08 -2.59 14.41
N SER A 106 35.99 -1.34 13.94
CA SER A 106 36.88 -0.23 14.29
C SER A 106 36.28 0.78 15.27
N GLY A 107 35.05 0.60 15.75
CA GLY A 107 34.40 1.50 16.69
C GLY A 107 32.88 1.58 16.52
N VAL A 108 32.30 2.74 16.87
CA VAL A 108 30.87 3.00 16.67
C VAL A 108 30.71 4.11 15.63
N VAL A 109 29.78 3.90 14.70
CA VAL A 109 29.41 4.91 13.71
C VAL A 109 27.97 5.36 13.99
N LEU A 110 27.78 6.67 14.04
CA LEU A 110 26.48 7.30 14.19
C LEU A 110 26.04 7.78 12.81
N HIS A 111 24.98 7.19 12.28
CA HIS A 111 24.39 7.57 11.00
C HIS A 111 23.35 8.66 11.21
N GLU A 112 23.43 9.74 10.41
CA GLU A 112 22.43 10.79 10.43
C GLU A 112 21.05 10.20 10.06
N THR A 113 20.04 10.55 10.86
CA THR A 113 18.67 10.12 10.63
C THR A 113 17.77 11.33 10.41
N GLN A 114 16.53 11.06 10.00
CA GLN A 114 15.48 12.05 10.10
C GLN A 114 14.54 11.65 11.22
N SER A 115 14.01 12.59 11.99
CA SER A 115 13.12 12.26 13.10
C SER A 115 11.93 13.20 13.16
N THR A 116 10.79 12.65 13.60
CA THR A 116 9.64 13.45 14.02
C THR A 116 9.36 13.20 15.48
N VAL A 117 9.30 14.27 16.27
CA VAL A 117 9.02 14.22 17.71
C VAL A 117 7.72 14.97 17.97
N ILE A 118 6.75 14.30 18.60
CA ILE A 118 5.50 14.95 19.01
C ILE A 118 5.71 15.51 20.42
N LYS A 119 5.84 16.84 20.49
CA LYS A 119 5.97 17.62 21.73
C LYS A 119 4.63 18.30 22.06
N THR A 120 4.54 18.91 23.23
CA THR A 120 3.33 19.62 23.70
C THR A 120 2.98 20.85 22.87
N ASP A 121 3.99 21.48 22.26
CA ASP A 121 3.89 22.69 21.44
C ASP A 121 3.71 22.40 19.94
N GLY A 122 3.84 21.13 19.52
CA GLY A 122 3.60 20.72 18.14
C GLY A 122 4.46 19.55 17.69
N LYS A 123 4.44 19.30 16.39
CA LYS A 123 5.28 18.30 15.75
C LYS A 123 6.61 18.95 15.37
N TRP A 124 7.71 18.37 15.86
CA TRP A 124 9.07 18.78 15.54
C TRP A 124 9.66 17.82 14.51
N ILE A 125 10.39 18.34 13.53
CA ILE A 125 11.11 17.59 12.51
C ILE A 125 12.59 17.98 12.59
N ASN A 126 13.47 16.98 12.73
CA ASN A 126 14.92 17.16 12.77
C ASN A 126 15.39 18.27 13.75
N GLY A 127 14.78 18.31 14.94
CA GLY A 127 15.18 19.24 16.01
C GLY A 127 14.59 20.65 15.94
N SER A 128 13.70 20.95 14.99
CA SER A 128 12.96 22.22 14.94
C SER A 128 11.47 22.00 14.64
N ILE A 129 10.62 23.00 14.86
CA ILE A 129 9.17 22.88 14.62
C ILE A 129 8.87 22.64 13.13
N GLU A 130 7.85 21.83 12.82
CA GLU A 130 7.40 21.60 11.44
C GLU A 130 6.95 22.93 10.82
N SER A 131 7.50 23.24 9.64
CA SER A 131 7.19 24.46 8.87
C SER A 131 7.25 24.17 7.38
N GLU A 132 6.87 25.13 6.53
CA GLU A 132 7.01 25.00 5.07
C GLU A 132 8.46 24.79 4.62
N THR A 133 9.44 25.27 5.42
CA THR A 133 10.87 25.11 5.16
C THR A 133 11.48 23.91 5.88
N ASN A 134 10.83 23.39 6.94
CA ASN A 134 11.29 22.25 7.72
C ASN A 134 10.32 21.07 7.60
N THR A 135 10.50 20.30 6.54
CA THR A 135 9.76 19.06 6.27
C THR A 135 10.71 17.86 6.18
N LEU A 136 10.18 16.65 6.34
CA LEU A 136 10.96 15.44 6.06
C LEU A 136 11.48 15.45 4.62
N ARG A 137 12.79 15.29 4.48
CA ARG A 137 13.48 15.20 3.20
C ARG A 137 13.07 13.91 2.49
N LEU A 138 12.93 13.99 1.17
CA LEU A 138 12.77 12.81 0.34
C LEU A 138 14.08 12.01 0.33
N VAL A 139 13.95 10.71 0.20
CA VAL A 139 15.05 9.76 0.40
C VAL A 139 15.09 8.69 -0.69
N GLY A 140 16.15 7.90 -0.67
CA GLY A 140 16.40 6.78 -1.59
C GLY A 140 17.40 7.18 -2.67
N ASN A 141 18.59 6.61 -2.63
CA ASN A 141 19.62 6.81 -3.65
C ASN A 141 20.48 5.55 -3.76
N LEU A 142 21.29 5.51 -4.81
CA LEU A 142 22.40 4.58 -4.89
C LEU A 142 23.60 5.20 -4.19
N GLU A 143 24.21 4.47 -3.25
CA GLU A 143 25.46 4.87 -2.61
C GLU A 143 26.64 4.58 -3.51
N ARG A 144 26.60 3.41 -4.17
CA ARG A 144 27.60 2.90 -5.10
C ARG A 144 26.92 2.23 -6.27
N ILE A 145 27.55 2.31 -7.44
CA ILE A 145 27.13 1.64 -8.67
C ILE A 145 28.32 0.84 -9.16
N ASP A 146 28.18 -0.49 -9.29
CA ASP A 146 29.27 -1.40 -9.68
C ASP A 146 30.55 -1.18 -8.84
N GLY A 147 30.40 -0.90 -7.55
CA GLY A 147 31.50 -0.66 -6.62
C GLY A 147 32.06 0.77 -6.65
N GLU A 148 31.62 1.64 -7.53
CA GLU A 148 32.11 3.01 -7.63
C GLU A 148 31.13 4.02 -6.98
N GLY A 149 31.67 5.00 -6.25
CA GLY A 149 30.91 6.13 -5.71
C GLY A 149 31.03 7.35 -6.62
N ASN A 150 30.09 8.31 -6.53
CA ASN A 150 30.07 9.53 -7.35
C ASN A 150 30.03 9.26 -8.87
N VAL A 151 29.27 8.24 -9.27
CA VAL A 151 29.11 7.85 -10.68
C VAL A 151 27.77 8.30 -11.25
N GLU A 152 27.79 8.69 -12.53
CA GLU A 152 26.62 8.86 -13.39
C GLU A 152 26.76 7.99 -14.65
N THR A 153 25.76 7.15 -14.93
CA THR A 153 25.86 6.19 -16.04
C THR A 153 25.40 6.76 -17.39
N GLY A 154 24.65 7.86 -17.38
CA GLY A 154 23.91 8.34 -18.55
C GLY A 154 22.83 7.36 -19.02
N LYS A 155 22.37 7.52 -20.28
CA LYS A 155 21.27 6.75 -20.87
C LYS A 155 21.54 5.23 -20.83
N LEU A 156 20.60 4.47 -20.27
CA LEU A 156 20.68 3.01 -20.24
C LEU A 156 19.58 2.38 -21.12
N ASN A 157 19.77 1.12 -21.48
CA ASN A 157 18.66 0.29 -21.94
C ASN A 157 18.04 -0.47 -20.73
N VAL A 158 16.86 -1.06 -20.93
CA VAL A 158 16.12 -1.76 -19.85
C VAL A 158 16.96 -2.86 -19.18
N PHE A 159 17.69 -3.66 -19.96
CA PHE A 159 18.45 -4.79 -19.43
C PHE A 159 19.70 -4.33 -18.68
N SER A 160 20.44 -3.35 -19.21
CA SER A 160 21.58 -2.74 -18.53
C SER A 160 21.17 -2.02 -17.26
N PHE A 161 20.02 -1.36 -17.26
CA PHE A 161 19.43 -0.75 -16.07
C PHE A 161 19.19 -1.80 -14.98
N LEU A 162 18.49 -2.89 -15.30
CA LEU A 162 18.23 -3.96 -14.33
C LEU A 162 19.50 -4.70 -13.89
N ALA A 163 20.45 -4.91 -14.81
CA ALA A 163 21.71 -5.58 -14.52
C ALA A 163 22.53 -4.81 -13.48
N LYS A 164 22.74 -3.50 -13.68
CA LYS A 164 23.46 -2.65 -12.73
C LYS A 164 22.78 -2.57 -11.38
N LEU A 165 21.45 -2.49 -11.35
CA LEU A 165 20.69 -2.49 -10.09
C LEU A 165 20.73 -3.84 -9.36
N SER A 166 20.98 -4.94 -10.08
CA SER A 166 21.06 -6.29 -9.49
C SER A 166 22.49 -6.68 -9.11
N ASP A 167 23.47 -5.83 -9.41
CA ASP A 167 24.87 -6.08 -9.09
C ASP A 167 25.10 -6.07 -7.57
N LYS A 168 26.02 -6.91 -7.10
CA LYS A 168 26.35 -7.04 -5.66
C LYS A 168 27.10 -5.83 -5.15
N ASP A 169 27.88 -5.19 -6.02
CA ASP A 169 28.70 -4.03 -5.71
C ASP A 169 27.92 -2.70 -5.86
N THR A 170 26.70 -2.77 -6.40
CA THR A 170 25.72 -1.69 -6.32
C THR A 170 25.08 -1.67 -4.93
N ILE A 171 25.09 -0.51 -4.27
CA ILE A 171 24.55 -0.37 -2.91
C ILE A 171 23.40 0.63 -2.92
N PHE A 172 22.25 0.21 -2.43
CA PHE A 172 21.09 1.07 -2.21
C PHE A 172 21.10 1.62 -0.78
N ARG A 173 20.88 2.93 -0.66
CA ARG A 173 20.58 3.58 0.62
C ARG A 173 19.06 3.58 0.82
N THR A 174 18.56 2.53 1.46
CA THR A 174 17.15 2.39 1.83
C THR A 174 16.87 3.02 3.19
N TRP A 175 15.60 3.24 3.53
CA TRP A 175 15.21 3.90 4.77
C TRP A 175 14.19 3.06 5.53
N LYS A 176 14.36 2.99 6.84
CA LYS A 176 13.50 2.25 7.76
C LYS A 176 12.97 3.16 8.85
N THR A 177 11.87 2.74 9.47
CA THR A 177 11.20 3.50 10.53
C THR A 177 11.29 2.76 11.86
N ALA A 178 11.66 3.49 12.90
CA ALA A 178 11.58 3.07 14.29
C ALA A 178 10.65 4.02 15.05
N ASN A 179 9.79 3.46 15.90
CA ASN A 179 8.89 4.24 16.76
C ASN A 179 9.16 3.87 18.21
N PHE A 180 9.34 4.86 19.07
CA PHE A 180 9.54 4.67 20.49
C PHE A 180 9.06 5.90 21.28
N ILE A 181 9.03 5.77 22.60
CA ILE A 181 8.79 6.86 23.53
C ILE A 181 10.14 7.15 24.20
N ASP A 182 10.58 8.40 24.16
CA ASP A 182 11.86 8.79 24.75
C ASP A 182 11.77 8.94 26.28
N SER A 183 12.92 9.22 26.92
CA SER A 183 13.02 9.46 28.37
C SER A 183 12.13 10.61 28.87
N SER A 184 11.76 11.54 27.99
CA SER A 184 10.89 12.68 28.27
C SER A 184 9.40 12.39 28.00
N ASN A 185 9.04 11.13 27.77
CA ASN A 185 7.69 10.67 27.44
C ASN A 185 7.11 11.30 26.15
N GLN A 186 7.98 11.65 25.20
CA GLN A 186 7.63 12.18 23.88
C GLN A 186 7.58 11.03 22.88
N LYS A 187 6.60 11.06 21.96
CA LYS A 187 6.51 10.07 20.89
C LYS A 187 7.50 10.43 19.78
N VAL A 188 8.50 9.58 19.59
CA VAL A 188 9.55 9.74 18.59
C VAL A 188 9.38 8.73 17.47
N THR A 189 9.43 9.21 16.24
CA THR A 189 9.56 8.39 15.04
C THR A 189 10.88 8.74 14.36
N VAL A 190 11.78 7.78 14.27
CA VAL A 190 13.08 7.92 13.61
C VAL A 190 13.07 7.18 12.27
N TYR A 191 13.52 7.84 11.23
CA TYR A 191 13.75 7.31 9.90
C TYR A 191 15.26 7.20 9.69
N TYR A 192 15.78 5.97 9.64
CA TYR A 192 17.22 5.71 9.61
C TYR A 192 17.64 5.00 8.32
N PRO A 193 18.86 5.28 7.82
CA PRO A 193 19.37 4.65 6.62
C PRO A 193 19.73 3.18 6.89
N LYS A 194 19.51 2.35 5.88
CA LYS A 194 19.99 0.98 5.81
C LYS A 194 20.57 0.73 4.42
N LEU A 195 21.85 0.41 4.37
CA LEU A 195 22.52 0.00 3.15
C LEU A 195 22.14 -1.44 2.78
N VAL A 196 21.77 -1.66 1.52
CA VAL A 196 21.36 -2.96 0.99
C VAL A 196 22.04 -3.16 -0.36
N THR A 197 22.63 -4.33 -0.59
CA THR A 197 23.25 -4.65 -1.89
C THR A 197 22.20 -4.84 -2.98
N GLY A 198 22.55 -4.57 -4.22
CA GLY A 198 21.62 -4.64 -5.36
C GLY A 198 21.03 -6.02 -5.54
N ASP A 199 21.86 -7.06 -5.40
CA ASP A 199 21.41 -8.45 -5.45
C ASP A 199 20.40 -8.82 -4.36
N GLN A 200 20.42 -8.14 -3.20
CA GLN A 200 19.43 -8.33 -2.14
C GLN A 200 18.19 -7.46 -2.38
N PHE A 201 18.38 -6.21 -2.81
CA PHE A 201 17.31 -5.26 -3.07
C PHE A 201 16.39 -5.74 -4.19
N MET A 202 16.96 -6.32 -5.25
CA MET A 202 16.24 -6.83 -6.42
C MET A 202 15.60 -8.21 -6.19
N ARG A 203 15.80 -8.84 -5.03
CA ARG A 203 15.15 -10.13 -4.72
C ARG A 203 13.64 -9.94 -4.55
N PRO A 204 12.83 -10.82 -5.15
CA PRO A 204 11.40 -10.81 -4.90
C PRO A 204 11.11 -11.22 -3.44
N GLY A 205 10.02 -10.68 -2.90
CA GLY A 205 9.52 -11.12 -1.59
C GLY A 205 10.15 -10.46 -0.37
N LEU A 206 10.74 -9.27 -0.50
CA LEU A 206 11.27 -8.54 0.67
C LEU A 206 10.17 -8.04 1.62
N LYS A 207 9.05 -7.53 1.07
CA LYS A 207 7.90 -7.08 1.87
C LYS A 207 6.99 -8.24 2.27
N PHE A 208 6.66 -9.09 1.30
CA PHE A 208 5.94 -10.33 1.54
C PHE A 208 6.91 -11.50 1.46
N LYS A 209 7.37 -11.96 2.63
CA LYS A 209 8.51 -12.88 2.76
C LYS A 209 8.26 -14.20 2.03
N VAL A 210 8.93 -14.37 0.89
CA VAL A 210 8.95 -15.63 0.11
C VAL A 210 9.98 -16.61 0.69
N GLU A 211 11.10 -16.10 1.19
CA GLU A 211 12.19 -16.85 1.82
C GLU A 211 12.21 -16.64 3.34
N GLY A 212 11.09 -16.94 4.00
CA GLY A 212 10.91 -16.77 5.44
C GLY A 212 10.64 -18.06 6.21
N THR A 213 10.16 -17.89 7.44
CA THR A 213 9.60 -18.98 8.25
C THR A 213 8.40 -19.62 7.56
N GLY A 214 8.03 -20.85 7.96
CA GLY A 214 6.85 -21.53 7.40
C GLY A 214 5.56 -20.70 7.50
N LEU A 215 5.40 -19.94 8.59
CA LEU A 215 4.25 -19.05 8.80
C LEU A 215 4.24 -17.87 7.82
N GLU A 216 5.38 -17.25 7.56
CA GLU A 216 5.50 -16.13 6.63
C GLU A 216 5.19 -16.54 5.18
N LYS A 217 5.62 -17.74 4.77
CA LYS A 217 5.28 -18.32 3.47
C LYS A 217 3.78 -18.61 3.36
N LEU A 218 3.15 -19.08 4.45
CA LEU A 218 1.71 -19.31 4.50
C LEU A 218 0.93 -17.99 4.43
N ASP A 219 1.39 -16.92 5.09
CA ASP A 219 0.77 -15.60 5.00
C ASP A 219 0.82 -15.05 3.58
N PHE A 220 1.96 -15.18 2.90
CA PHE A 220 2.08 -14.80 1.49
C PHE A 220 1.17 -15.62 0.58
N LEU A 221 1.14 -16.96 0.74
CA LEU A 221 0.23 -17.82 -0.02
C LEU A 221 -1.23 -17.45 0.22
N SER A 222 -1.59 -17.17 1.47
CA SER A 222 -2.92 -16.74 1.87
C SER A 222 -3.32 -15.43 1.20
N LEU A 223 -2.42 -14.44 1.15
CA LEU A 223 -2.62 -13.18 0.42
C LEU A 223 -2.81 -13.42 -1.08
N MET A 224 -2.00 -14.29 -1.70
CA MET A 224 -2.12 -14.61 -3.13
C MET A 224 -3.45 -15.27 -3.47
N ILE A 225 -3.88 -16.24 -2.64
CA ILE A 225 -5.20 -16.88 -2.78
C ILE A 225 -6.30 -15.82 -2.62
N ALA A 226 -6.23 -14.99 -1.57
CA ALA A 226 -7.21 -13.94 -1.32
C ALA A 226 -7.30 -12.94 -2.49
N LEU A 227 -6.16 -12.53 -3.07
CA LEU A 227 -6.13 -11.59 -4.18
C LEU A 227 -6.73 -12.20 -5.46
N PHE A 228 -6.35 -13.43 -5.80
CA PHE A 228 -6.85 -14.14 -6.98
C PHE A 228 -8.35 -14.44 -6.88
N LEU A 229 -8.75 -15.07 -5.77
CA LEU A 229 -10.13 -15.47 -5.50
C LEU A 229 -11.04 -14.27 -5.24
N GLY A 230 -10.54 -13.26 -4.53
CA GLY A 230 -11.29 -12.04 -4.25
C GLY A 230 -11.60 -11.26 -5.52
N THR A 231 -10.62 -11.11 -6.44
CA THR A 231 -10.83 -10.42 -7.72
C THR A 231 -11.94 -11.04 -8.55
N ALA A 232 -12.03 -12.37 -8.57
CA ALA A 232 -13.08 -13.09 -9.31
C ALA A 232 -14.49 -12.89 -8.71
N ALA A 233 -14.59 -12.57 -7.42
CA ALA A 233 -15.85 -12.51 -6.69
C ALA A 233 -16.42 -11.08 -6.50
N LEU A 234 -15.82 -10.07 -7.14
CA LEU A 234 -16.21 -8.66 -6.99
C LEU A 234 -17.48 -8.33 -7.81
N PRO A 235 -18.63 -8.06 -7.17
CA PRO A 235 -19.90 -7.87 -7.88
C PRO A 235 -19.89 -6.67 -8.84
N HIS A 236 -19.13 -5.62 -8.51
CA HIS A 236 -19.03 -4.42 -9.33
C HIS A 236 -18.33 -4.66 -10.68
N ILE A 237 -17.54 -5.74 -10.81
CA ILE A 237 -16.96 -6.17 -12.09
C ILE A 237 -17.97 -7.03 -12.85
N LEU A 238 -18.65 -7.95 -12.17
CA LEU A 238 -19.64 -8.85 -12.77
C LEU A 238 -20.80 -8.10 -13.41
N ILE A 239 -21.33 -7.07 -12.75
CA ILE A 239 -22.44 -6.27 -13.27
C ILE A 239 -22.09 -5.62 -14.61
N ARG A 240 -20.81 -5.28 -14.84
CA ARG A 240 -20.37 -4.71 -16.11
C ARG A 240 -20.40 -5.74 -17.24
N TYR A 241 -20.10 -7.01 -16.97
CA TYR A 241 -20.23 -8.06 -18.00
C TYR A 241 -21.68 -8.25 -18.47
N TYR A 242 -22.66 -8.04 -17.60
CA TYR A 242 -24.08 -8.13 -17.98
C TYR A 242 -24.57 -6.99 -18.88
N THR A 243 -23.80 -5.92 -19.00
CA THR A 243 -24.12 -4.81 -19.91
C THR A 243 -23.49 -4.97 -21.30
N VAL A 244 -22.69 -6.01 -21.51
CA VAL A 244 -22.07 -6.31 -22.81
C VAL A 244 -23.06 -7.11 -23.67
N PRO A 245 -23.30 -6.73 -24.93
CA PRO A 245 -24.36 -7.33 -25.76
C PRO A 245 -24.10 -8.80 -26.13
N ASN A 246 -22.85 -9.26 -26.11
CA ASN A 246 -22.49 -10.61 -26.55
C ASN A 246 -21.30 -11.20 -25.73
N PRO A 247 -21.34 -12.53 -25.43
CA PRO A 247 -20.26 -13.18 -24.67
C PRO A 247 -18.88 -13.09 -25.33
N ALA A 248 -18.83 -13.06 -26.66
CA ALA A 248 -17.56 -12.95 -27.39
C ALA A 248 -16.87 -11.60 -27.15
N SER A 249 -17.60 -10.48 -27.17
CA SER A 249 -17.01 -9.17 -26.86
C SER A 249 -16.66 -9.06 -25.38
N ALA A 250 -17.41 -9.71 -24.49
CA ALA A 250 -17.07 -9.76 -23.07
C ALA A 250 -15.68 -10.40 -22.87
N ARG A 251 -15.42 -11.57 -23.48
CA ARG A 251 -14.09 -12.21 -23.43
C ARG A 251 -12.99 -11.33 -24.03
N LYS A 252 -13.23 -10.73 -25.20
CA LYS A 252 -12.26 -9.83 -25.85
C LYS A 252 -11.93 -8.63 -24.94
N SER A 253 -12.94 -8.05 -24.30
CA SER A 253 -12.77 -6.97 -23.33
C SER A 253 -11.94 -7.40 -22.12
N THR A 254 -12.20 -8.59 -21.57
CA THR A 254 -11.41 -9.15 -20.46
C THR A 254 -9.94 -9.32 -20.85
N ILE A 255 -9.65 -9.86 -22.04
CA ILE A 255 -8.27 -10.07 -22.50
C ILE A 255 -7.52 -8.75 -22.60
N ILE A 256 -8.13 -7.72 -23.21
CA ILE A 256 -7.52 -6.39 -23.34
C ILE A 256 -7.30 -5.77 -21.95
N ALA A 257 -8.26 -5.91 -21.04
CA ALA A 257 -8.13 -5.40 -19.67
C ALA A 257 -6.98 -6.08 -18.92
N ILE A 258 -6.87 -7.42 -18.99
CA ILE A 258 -5.78 -8.17 -18.35
C ILE A 258 -4.43 -7.78 -18.93
N ALA A 259 -4.32 -7.65 -20.26
CA ALA A 259 -3.08 -7.22 -20.91
C ALA A 259 -2.65 -5.81 -20.48
N ALA A 260 -3.61 -4.87 -20.42
CA ALA A 260 -3.35 -3.50 -19.98
C ALA A 260 -2.93 -3.43 -18.49
N ILE A 261 -3.59 -4.19 -17.62
CA ILE A 261 -3.23 -4.28 -16.19
C ILE A 261 -1.85 -4.91 -16.02
N GLY A 262 -1.56 -6.02 -16.73
CA GLY A 262 -0.27 -6.68 -16.69
C GLY A 262 0.87 -5.77 -17.17
N PHE A 263 0.65 -5.04 -18.28
CA PHE A 263 1.60 -4.05 -18.76
C PHE A 263 1.82 -2.92 -17.74
N PHE A 264 0.74 -2.41 -17.15
CA PHE A 264 0.84 -1.39 -16.10
C PHE A 264 1.63 -1.90 -14.89
N TYR A 265 1.46 -3.15 -14.45
CA TYR A 265 2.24 -3.70 -13.34
C TYR A 265 3.74 -3.77 -13.64
N ILE A 266 4.12 -4.08 -14.88
CA ILE A 266 5.52 -3.98 -15.31
C ILE A 266 6.02 -2.54 -15.16
N LEU A 267 5.24 -1.54 -15.61
CA LEU A 267 5.60 -0.13 -15.44
C LEU A 267 5.74 0.26 -13.96
N THR A 268 4.85 -0.24 -13.08
CA THR A 268 4.92 0.07 -11.64
C THR A 268 6.20 -0.44 -10.98
N LEU A 269 6.75 -1.57 -11.45
CA LEU A 269 8.06 -2.05 -11.00
C LEU A 269 9.14 -1.01 -11.31
N PHE A 270 9.22 -0.54 -12.56
CA PHE A 270 10.21 0.47 -12.95
C PHE A 270 10.01 1.82 -12.26
N MET A 271 8.76 2.24 -12.03
CA MET A 271 8.48 3.44 -11.25
C MET A 271 8.92 3.27 -9.77
N GLY A 272 8.72 2.09 -9.17
CA GLY A 272 9.21 1.81 -7.82
C GLY A 272 10.73 1.85 -7.73
N LEU A 273 11.44 1.22 -8.67
CA LEU A 273 12.89 1.26 -8.76
C LEU A 273 13.41 2.68 -9.01
N GLY A 274 12.78 3.41 -9.95
CA GLY A 274 13.08 4.80 -10.23
C GLY A 274 12.92 5.68 -8.99
N ALA A 275 11.86 5.47 -8.21
CA ALA A 275 11.64 6.23 -6.99
C ALA A 275 12.74 5.99 -5.94
N ALA A 276 13.20 4.74 -5.83
CA ALA A 276 14.23 4.31 -4.88
C ALA A 276 15.63 4.85 -5.18
N ILE A 277 15.91 5.27 -6.42
CA ILE A 277 17.23 5.78 -6.84
C ILE A 277 17.26 7.30 -7.06
N ASN A 278 16.11 7.96 -7.21
CA ASN A 278 16.01 9.39 -7.55
C ASN A 278 15.75 10.32 -6.34
N GLY A 279 15.86 9.83 -5.10
CA GLY A 279 15.65 10.64 -3.90
C GLY A 279 14.21 11.12 -3.78
N SER A 280 13.23 10.30 -4.18
CA SER A 280 11.82 10.72 -4.31
C SER A 280 10.85 9.98 -3.37
N ILE A 281 11.37 9.12 -2.49
CA ILE A 281 10.54 8.41 -1.51
C ILE A 281 10.33 9.31 -0.31
N ASN A 282 9.08 9.50 0.10
CA ASN A 282 8.79 10.11 1.40
C ASN A 282 8.93 9.02 2.48
N PRO A 283 9.83 9.20 3.48
CA PRO A 283 10.08 8.18 4.49
C PRO A 283 8.87 7.92 5.39
N ALA A 284 7.95 8.89 5.51
CA ALA A 284 6.71 8.77 6.27
C ALA A 284 5.54 8.18 5.46
N ASP A 285 5.56 8.28 4.12
CA ASP A 285 4.46 7.86 3.26
C ASP A 285 4.94 7.32 1.91
N SER A 286 4.69 6.04 1.68
CA SER A 286 5.03 5.35 0.41
C SER A 286 3.93 5.42 -0.65
N ASN A 287 2.76 6.00 -0.35
CA ASN A 287 1.66 6.04 -1.31
C ASN A 287 1.88 7.08 -2.43
N MET A 288 2.82 8.03 -2.24
CA MET A 288 3.12 9.12 -3.18
C MET A 288 4.38 8.89 -4.04
N SER A 289 4.95 7.68 -4.05
CA SER A 289 6.23 7.41 -4.75
C SER A 289 6.19 7.73 -6.24
N ALA A 290 5.10 7.39 -6.96
CA ALA A 290 5.01 7.65 -8.40
C ALA A 290 4.85 9.15 -8.76
N PRO A 291 3.94 9.92 -8.10
CA PRO A 291 3.92 11.37 -8.28
C PRO A 291 5.24 12.04 -7.91
N LEU A 292 5.84 11.70 -6.76
CA LEU A 292 7.09 12.32 -6.32
C LEU A 292 8.25 12.00 -7.27
N LEU A 293 8.30 10.79 -7.83
CA LEU A 293 9.23 10.46 -8.91
C LEU A 293 9.00 11.34 -10.15
N ALA A 294 7.76 11.57 -10.57
CA ALA A 294 7.50 12.47 -11.69
C ALA A 294 7.97 13.91 -11.44
N ARG A 295 7.87 14.36 -10.18
CA ARG A 295 8.35 15.68 -9.77
C ARG A 295 9.85 15.84 -9.97
N THR A 296 10.64 14.77 -9.84
CA THR A 296 12.10 14.84 -10.06
C THR A 296 12.50 15.09 -11.52
N PHE A 297 11.56 14.97 -12.46
CA PHE A 297 11.78 15.26 -13.88
C PHE A 297 11.17 16.60 -14.29
N SER A 298 9.94 16.89 -13.83
CA SER A 298 9.26 18.14 -14.10
C SER A 298 8.01 18.30 -13.25
N GLU A 299 7.75 19.53 -12.78
CA GLU A 299 6.47 19.88 -12.14
C GLU A 299 5.27 19.63 -13.05
N PHE A 300 5.44 19.75 -14.37
CA PHE A 300 4.39 19.46 -15.34
C PHE A 300 4.01 17.97 -15.33
N LEU A 301 5.00 17.07 -15.30
CA LEU A 301 4.77 15.64 -15.24
C LEU A 301 4.14 15.24 -13.90
N PHE A 302 4.59 15.85 -12.80
CA PHE A 302 3.96 15.72 -11.48
C PHE A 302 2.48 16.13 -11.50
N ALA A 303 2.16 17.30 -12.07
CA ALA A 303 0.80 17.80 -12.16
C ALA A 303 -0.10 16.88 -12.98
N ILE A 304 0.38 16.37 -14.13
CA ILE A 304 -0.38 15.44 -14.96
C ILE A 304 -0.64 14.12 -14.25
N ILE A 305 0.40 13.47 -13.70
CA ILE A 305 0.23 12.18 -13.02
C ILE A 305 -0.67 12.33 -11.80
N SER A 306 -0.51 13.41 -11.03
CA SER A 306 -1.38 13.72 -9.89
C SER A 306 -2.84 13.95 -10.33
N ALA A 307 -3.05 14.70 -11.41
CA ALA A 307 -4.39 14.95 -11.97
C ALA A 307 -5.05 13.65 -12.47
N ILE A 308 -4.29 12.78 -13.15
CA ILE A 308 -4.77 11.47 -13.62
C ILE A 308 -5.12 10.60 -12.40
N ALA A 309 -4.23 10.49 -11.41
CA ALA A 309 -4.46 9.72 -10.19
C ALA A 309 -5.69 10.22 -9.42
N PHE A 310 -5.85 11.54 -9.28
CA PHE A 310 -7.04 12.12 -8.65
C PHE A 310 -8.31 11.83 -9.46
N ALA A 311 -8.25 11.99 -10.78
CA ALA A 311 -9.38 11.74 -11.67
C ALA A 311 -9.78 10.27 -11.73
N THR A 312 -8.83 9.33 -11.63
CA THR A 312 -9.11 7.88 -11.57
C THR A 312 -9.73 7.52 -10.24
N VAL A 313 -9.17 7.95 -9.10
CA VAL A 313 -9.74 7.72 -7.76
C VAL A 313 -11.16 8.25 -7.66
N LEU A 314 -11.40 9.51 -8.05
CA LEU A 314 -12.75 10.08 -8.02
C LEU A 314 -13.72 9.30 -8.92
N GLY A 315 -13.22 8.82 -10.06
CA GLY A 315 -13.99 8.01 -11.01
C GLY A 315 -14.38 6.65 -10.44
N THR A 316 -13.46 5.93 -9.81
CA THR A 316 -13.72 4.61 -9.22
C THR A 316 -14.59 4.72 -7.98
N VAL A 317 -14.32 5.69 -7.10
CA VAL A 317 -15.12 5.96 -5.90
C VAL A 317 -16.57 6.25 -6.27
N SER A 318 -16.81 7.13 -7.25
CA SER A 318 -18.18 7.42 -7.71
C SER A 318 -18.88 6.18 -8.25
N GLY A 319 -18.17 5.34 -9.03
CA GLY A 319 -18.72 4.10 -9.57
C GLY A 319 -19.09 3.07 -8.48
N LEU A 320 -18.22 2.91 -7.46
CA LEU A 320 -18.47 2.02 -6.33
C LEU A 320 -19.61 2.52 -5.44
N ILE A 321 -19.71 3.83 -5.20
CA ILE A 321 -20.81 4.43 -4.42
C ILE A 321 -22.15 4.20 -5.14
N VAL A 322 -22.22 4.39 -6.46
CA VAL A 322 -23.45 4.16 -7.23
C VAL A 322 -23.83 2.67 -7.20
N ALA A 323 -22.86 1.77 -7.35
CA ALA A 323 -23.11 0.33 -7.26
C ALA A 323 -23.63 -0.07 -5.86
N ALA A 324 -23.02 0.45 -4.80
CA ALA A 324 -23.44 0.17 -3.42
C ALA A 324 -24.82 0.79 -3.12
N SER A 325 -25.07 2.00 -3.59
CA SER A 325 -26.38 2.66 -3.50
C SER A 325 -27.47 1.86 -4.23
N GLY A 326 -27.18 1.36 -5.43
CA GLY A 326 -28.09 0.49 -6.18
C GLY A 326 -28.41 -0.80 -5.44
N ALA A 327 -27.40 -1.44 -4.83
CA ALA A 327 -27.60 -2.62 -4.00
C ALA A 327 -28.50 -2.33 -2.79
N VAL A 328 -28.32 -1.21 -2.10
CA VAL A 328 -29.21 -0.87 -0.97
C VAL A 328 -30.61 -0.50 -1.45
N ALA A 329 -30.74 0.33 -2.47
CA ALA A 329 -32.05 0.78 -2.94
C ALA A 329 -32.87 -0.36 -3.56
N HIS A 330 -32.25 -1.24 -4.33
CA HIS A 330 -32.95 -2.31 -5.06
C HIS A 330 -32.89 -3.67 -4.34
N ASP A 331 -31.76 -4.07 -3.78
CA ASP A 331 -31.66 -5.36 -3.10
C ASP A 331 -32.19 -5.30 -1.66
N LEU A 332 -31.86 -4.23 -0.91
CA LEU A 332 -32.31 -4.11 0.49
C LEU A 332 -33.72 -3.52 0.61
N PHE A 333 -34.00 -2.34 0.06
CA PHE A 333 -35.31 -1.68 0.25
C PHE A 333 -36.44 -2.31 -0.58
N ASP A 334 -36.21 -2.53 -1.88
CA ASP A 334 -37.23 -3.06 -2.79
C ASP A 334 -37.37 -4.59 -2.63
N ARG A 335 -36.28 -5.35 -2.75
CA ARG A 335 -36.35 -6.82 -2.79
C ARG A 335 -36.44 -7.50 -1.42
N TYR A 336 -35.66 -7.04 -0.44
CA TYR A 336 -35.62 -7.65 0.90
C TYR A 336 -36.70 -7.10 1.84
N LEU A 337 -36.78 -5.77 2.02
CA LEU A 337 -37.77 -5.12 2.89
C LEU A 337 -39.15 -4.97 2.22
N LYS A 338 -39.26 -5.19 0.91
CA LYS A 338 -40.53 -5.11 0.14
C LYS A 338 -41.25 -3.76 0.30
N ILE A 339 -40.50 -2.68 0.45
CA ILE A 339 -41.06 -1.33 0.55
C ILE A 339 -41.49 -0.90 -0.85
N LYS A 340 -42.79 -0.76 -1.07
CA LYS A 340 -43.32 -0.25 -2.34
C LYS A 340 -42.96 1.23 -2.49
N MET A 341 -42.02 1.52 -3.38
CA MET A 341 -41.57 2.88 -3.70
C MET A 341 -41.87 3.20 -5.16
N THR A 342 -42.31 4.42 -5.45
CA THR A 342 -42.40 4.92 -6.83
C THR A 342 -41.01 5.12 -7.42
N ASP A 343 -40.86 5.19 -8.74
CA ASP A 343 -39.55 5.38 -9.39
C ASP A 343 -38.83 6.64 -8.91
N GLN A 344 -39.57 7.73 -8.67
CA GLN A 344 -39.02 8.95 -8.08
C GLN A 344 -38.50 8.74 -6.65
N GLN A 345 -39.24 7.97 -5.83
CA GLN A 345 -38.81 7.62 -4.47
C GLN A 345 -37.59 6.70 -4.49
N LYS A 346 -37.50 5.75 -5.43
CA LYS A 346 -36.33 4.88 -5.61
C LYS A 346 -35.07 5.69 -5.95
N VAL A 347 -35.19 6.65 -6.87
CA VAL A 347 -34.07 7.55 -7.23
C VAL A 347 -33.66 8.42 -6.04
N ARG A 348 -34.62 8.97 -5.28
CA ARG A 348 -34.32 9.74 -4.06
C ARG A 348 -33.62 8.88 -3.00
N ALA A 349 -34.12 7.68 -2.74
CA ALA A 349 -33.52 6.73 -1.81
C ALA A 349 -32.09 6.37 -2.23
N GLY A 350 -31.86 6.06 -3.50
CA GLY A 350 -30.52 5.81 -4.03
C GLY A 350 -29.58 7.01 -3.81
N LYS A 351 -30.02 8.24 -4.07
CA LYS A 351 -29.21 9.44 -3.82
C LYS A 351 -28.88 9.63 -2.34
N ILE A 352 -29.84 9.44 -1.43
CA ILE A 352 -29.62 9.55 0.01
C ILE A 352 -28.64 8.48 0.50
N THR A 353 -28.82 7.23 0.07
CA THR A 353 -27.89 6.15 0.40
C THR A 353 -26.48 6.43 -0.13
N ALA A 354 -26.35 6.97 -1.35
CA ALA A 354 -25.06 7.32 -1.91
C ALA A 354 -24.32 8.36 -1.04
N PHE A 355 -25.03 9.37 -0.52
CA PHE A 355 -24.48 10.33 0.43
C PHE A 355 -24.09 9.68 1.77
N ALA A 356 -24.93 8.80 2.32
CA ALA A 356 -24.65 8.11 3.58
C ALA A 356 -23.42 7.20 3.46
N ILE A 357 -23.36 6.36 2.42
CA ILE A 357 -22.20 5.48 2.16
C ILE A 357 -20.94 6.30 1.91
N GLY A 358 -21.04 7.39 1.14
CA GLY A 358 -19.92 8.31 0.93
C GLY A 358 -19.41 8.93 2.23
N GLY A 359 -20.32 9.37 3.12
CA GLY A 359 -19.96 9.93 4.43
C GLY A 359 -19.24 8.91 5.31
N VAL A 360 -19.73 7.68 5.37
CA VAL A 360 -19.07 6.58 6.11
C VAL A 360 -17.69 6.28 5.51
N ALA A 361 -17.57 6.22 4.19
CA ALA A 361 -16.29 5.98 3.52
C ALA A 361 -15.27 7.08 3.80
N ILE A 362 -15.69 8.35 3.84
CA ILE A 362 -14.82 9.48 4.19
C ILE A 362 -14.35 9.38 5.64
N LEU A 363 -15.26 9.08 6.58
CA LEU A 363 -14.92 8.91 7.99
C LEU A 363 -13.90 7.79 8.21
N LEU A 364 -14.13 6.63 7.57
CA LEU A 364 -13.17 5.52 7.62
C LEU A 364 -11.84 5.88 6.97
N GLY A 365 -11.84 6.63 5.87
CA GLY A 365 -10.61 7.10 5.22
C GLY A 365 -9.79 8.04 6.11
N ILE A 366 -10.44 8.90 6.89
CA ILE A 366 -9.76 9.77 7.88
C ILE A 366 -9.21 8.93 9.04
N LEU A 367 -9.97 7.96 9.54
CA LEU A 367 -9.57 7.09 10.65
C LEU A 367 -8.35 6.23 10.31
N PHE A 368 -8.25 5.75 9.07
CA PHE A 368 -7.16 4.91 8.58
C PHE A 368 -6.08 5.71 7.82
N LYS A 369 -6.01 7.04 8.01
CA LYS A 369 -4.96 7.89 7.42
C LYS A 369 -3.57 7.42 7.88
N GLY A 370 -2.63 7.31 6.93
CA GLY A 370 -1.25 6.90 7.19
C GLY A 370 -1.01 5.39 7.05
N ILE A 371 -2.06 4.59 6.83
CA ILE A 371 -1.89 3.17 6.50
C ILE A 371 -1.54 3.01 5.01
N ASN A 372 -0.63 2.09 4.72
CA ASN A 372 -0.28 1.76 3.35
C ASN A 372 -1.50 1.16 2.63
N VAL A 373 -1.84 1.72 1.46
CA VAL A 373 -3.06 1.32 0.73
C VAL A 373 -2.99 -0.15 0.30
N SER A 374 -1.81 -0.70 -0.01
CA SER A 374 -1.66 -2.11 -0.40
C SER A 374 -2.07 -3.07 0.72
N PHE A 375 -1.90 -2.68 2.00
CA PHE A 375 -2.37 -3.48 3.13
C PHE A 375 -3.90 -3.49 3.21
N LEU A 376 -4.53 -2.31 3.18
CA LEU A 376 -6.00 -2.18 3.20
C LEU A 376 -6.66 -2.94 2.05
N VAL A 377 -6.03 -2.91 0.87
CA VAL A 377 -6.45 -3.67 -0.29
C VAL A 377 -6.42 -5.17 0.00
N GLY A 378 -5.32 -5.71 0.55
CA GLY A 378 -5.22 -7.13 0.93
C GLY A 378 -6.37 -7.58 1.83
N LEU A 379 -6.70 -6.79 2.86
CA LEU A 379 -7.82 -7.06 3.77
C LEU A 379 -9.17 -7.10 3.05
N ALA A 380 -9.43 -6.10 2.19
CA ALA A 380 -10.69 -6.03 1.44
C ALA A 380 -10.88 -7.24 0.51
N PHE A 381 -9.80 -7.67 -0.16
CA PHE A 381 -9.81 -8.86 -1.01
C PHE A 381 -10.00 -10.15 -0.21
N ALA A 382 -9.40 -10.28 0.97
CA ALA A 382 -9.60 -11.43 1.86
C ALA A 382 -11.06 -11.57 2.31
N VAL A 383 -11.70 -10.45 2.70
CA VAL A 383 -13.12 -10.44 3.07
C VAL A 383 -14.00 -10.79 1.85
N ALA A 384 -13.74 -10.18 0.69
CA ALA A 384 -14.50 -10.46 -0.54
C ALA A 384 -14.38 -11.92 -0.99
N ALA A 385 -13.17 -12.49 -0.94
CA ALA A 385 -12.92 -13.89 -1.28
C ALA A 385 -13.64 -14.85 -0.33
N SER A 386 -13.70 -14.50 0.97
CA SER A 386 -14.32 -15.36 1.99
C SER A 386 -15.85 -15.31 1.96
N ALA A 387 -16.42 -14.13 1.68
CA ALA A 387 -17.87 -13.93 1.70
C ALA A 387 -18.53 -14.34 0.38
N ASN A 388 -18.02 -13.87 -0.76
CA ASN A 388 -18.75 -13.92 -2.02
C ASN A 388 -18.40 -15.14 -2.87
N LEU A 389 -17.12 -15.53 -2.91
CA LEU A 389 -16.67 -16.58 -3.82
C LEU A 389 -17.37 -17.93 -3.56
N PRO A 390 -17.45 -18.43 -2.31
CA PRO A 390 -18.05 -19.74 -2.06
C PRO A 390 -19.51 -19.80 -2.50
N ALA A 391 -20.26 -18.72 -2.22
CA ALA A 391 -21.64 -18.58 -2.65
C ALA A 391 -21.79 -18.61 -4.19
N ILE A 392 -20.97 -17.84 -4.91
CA ILE A 392 -21.04 -17.78 -6.39
C ILE A 392 -20.67 -19.13 -7.01
N ILE A 393 -19.56 -19.73 -6.60
CA ILE A 393 -19.09 -21.01 -7.17
C ILE A 393 -20.10 -22.12 -6.89
N MET A 394 -20.56 -22.25 -5.65
CA MET A 394 -21.48 -23.33 -5.29
C MET A 394 -22.85 -23.15 -5.92
N LEU A 395 -23.34 -21.92 -6.06
CA LEU A 395 -24.59 -21.64 -6.78
C LEU A 395 -24.52 -22.07 -8.25
N LEU A 396 -23.37 -21.88 -8.92
CA LEU A 396 -23.20 -22.20 -10.33
C LEU A 396 -22.89 -23.69 -10.59
N PHE A 397 -22.06 -24.31 -9.76
CA PHE A 397 -21.51 -25.65 -10.03
C PHE A 397 -22.07 -26.76 -9.15
N TRP A 398 -22.76 -26.44 -8.05
CA TRP A 398 -23.28 -27.44 -7.12
C TRP A 398 -24.80 -27.39 -7.01
N LYS A 399 -25.47 -28.40 -7.59
CA LYS A 399 -26.94 -28.52 -7.64
C LYS A 399 -27.62 -28.61 -6.27
N LYS A 400 -26.84 -28.92 -5.23
CA LYS A 400 -27.30 -29.14 -3.85
C LYS A 400 -27.28 -27.86 -2.99
N THR A 401 -26.90 -26.73 -3.57
CA THR A 401 -26.81 -25.43 -2.89
C THR A 401 -28.20 -24.93 -2.48
N THR A 402 -28.30 -24.44 -1.24
CA THR A 402 -29.55 -23.90 -0.68
C THR A 402 -29.42 -22.42 -0.33
N ALA A 403 -30.54 -21.68 -0.29
CA ALA A 403 -30.55 -20.28 0.14
C ALA A 403 -30.03 -20.09 1.57
N LYS A 404 -30.37 -21.02 2.49
CA LYS A 404 -29.89 -20.99 3.88
C LYS A 404 -28.38 -21.25 3.96
N GLY A 405 -27.86 -22.17 3.14
CA GLY A 405 -26.43 -22.44 3.06
C GLY A 405 -25.61 -21.26 2.53
N ILE A 406 -26.13 -20.56 1.50
CA ILE A 406 -25.50 -19.34 0.99
C ILE A 406 -25.48 -18.24 2.08
N ALA A 407 -26.60 -17.98 2.75
CA ALA A 407 -26.67 -16.96 3.79
C ALA A 407 -25.72 -17.26 4.96
N ALA A 408 -25.66 -18.51 5.41
CA ALA A 408 -24.74 -18.95 6.46
C ALA A 408 -23.28 -18.80 6.04
N SER A 409 -22.93 -19.20 4.81
CA SER A 409 -21.58 -19.06 4.25
C SER A 409 -21.13 -17.61 4.18
N ILE A 410 -21.95 -16.71 3.65
CA ILE A 410 -21.63 -15.28 3.59
C ILE A 410 -21.38 -14.73 5.01
N THR A 411 -22.27 -15.06 5.95
CA THR A 411 -22.17 -14.59 7.34
C THR A 411 -20.90 -15.09 8.02
N VAL A 412 -20.62 -16.40 7.92
CA VAL A 412 -19.40 -17.00 8.48
C VAL A 412 -18.15 -16.47 7.78
N GLY A 413 -18.17 -16.29 6.46
CA GLY A 413 -17.07 -15.73 5.69
C GLY A 413 -16.72 -14.30 6.12
N ILE A 414 -17.72 -13.43 6.30
CA ILE A 414 -17.51 -12.06 6.79
C ILE A 414 -17.01 -12.07 8.24
N LEU A 415 -17.69 -12.78 9.15
CA LEU A 415 -17.32 -12.77 10.57
C LEU A 415 -15.94 -13.38 10.80
N SER A 416 -15.64 -14.53 10.18
CA SER A 416 -14.34 -15.18 10.35
C SER A 416 -13.20 -14.34 9.78
N SER A 417 -13.37 -13.76 8.58
CA SER A 417 -12.33 -12.88 8.01
C SER A 417 -12.12 -11.63 8.86
N LEU A 418 -13.18 -10.93 9.30
CA LEU A 418 -13.06 -9.75 10.14
C LEU A 418 -12.43 -10.04 11.51
N ILE A 419 -12.84 -11.13 12.17
CA ILE A 419 -12.28 -11.53 13.46
C ILE A 419 -10.79 -11.85 13.30
N LEU A 420 -10.42 -12.70 12.33
CA LEU A 420 -9.02 -13.08 12.13
C LEU A 420 -8.15 -11.88 11.75
N ILE A 421 -8.68 -10.95 10.95
CA ILE A 421 -8.01 -9.68 10.62
C ILE A 421 -7.84 -8.81 11.86
N ALA A 422 -8.88 -8.65 12.70
CA ALA A 422 -8.80 -7.87 13.94
C ALA A 422 -7.73 -8.40 14.92
N PHE A 423 -7.44 -9.70 14.88
CA PHE A 423 -6.42 -10.35 15.70
C PHE A 423 -5.07 -10.54 14.98
N SER A 424 -4.85 -9.85 13.86
CA SER A 424 -3.61 -9.92 13.07
C SER A 424 -2.49 -9.02 13.61
N PRO A 425 -1.21 -9.34 13.31
CA PRO A 425 -0.05 -8.57 13.75
C PRO A 425 -0.11 -7.10 13.32
N GLU A 426 -0.46 -6.83 12.06
CA GLU A 426 -0.50 -5.46 11.53
C GLU A 426 -1.54 -4.58 12.27
N LEU A 427 -2.72 -5.11 12.57
CA LEU A 427 -3.74 -4.37 13.32
C LEU A 427 -3.36 -4.19 14.80
N TYR A 428 -2.61 -5.13 15.38
CA TYR A 428 -2.04 -4.96 16.71
C TYR A 428 -1.05 -3.79 16.76
N THR A 429 -0.27 -3.56 15.71
CA THR A 429 0.57 -2.36 15.61
C THR A 429 -0.26 -1.07 15.61
N LEU A 430 -1.43 -1.09 14.97
CA LEU A 430 -2.36 0.05 14.95
C LEU A 430 -2.99 0.29 16.34
N TYR A 431 -3.20 -0.76 17.12
CA TYR A 431 -3.64 -0.67 18.52
C TYR A 431 -2.56 -0.17 19.48
N GLY A 432 -1.34 0.09 18.98
CA GLY A 432 -0.18 0.43 19.81
C GLY A 432 0.34 -0.74 20.64
N ARG A 433 -0.01 -1.99 20.27
CA ARG A 433 0.43 -3.22 20.92
C ARG A 433 1.53 -3.90 20.12
N ASN A 434 2.22 -4.85 20.75
CA ASN A 434 3.27 -5.59 20.06
C ASN A 434 2.65 -6.55 19.04
N PRO A 435 3.11 -6.55 17.77
CA PRO A 435 2.63 -7.49 16.75
C PRO A 435 2.89 -8.96 17.08
N LEU A 436 3.86 -9.28 17.94
CA LEU A 436 4.13 -10.66 18.37
C LEU A 436 3.09 -11.22 19.34
N ASP A 437 2.33 -10.35 20.01
CA ASP A 437 1.27 -10.74 20.95
C ASP A 437 -0.05 -11.06 20.22
N ALA A 438 -0.06 -10.98 18.89
CA ALA A 438 -1.23 -11.24 18.06
C ALA A 438 -1.64 -12.73 18.13
N PRO A 439 -2.89 -13.07 18.53
CA PRO A 439 -3.35 -14.45 18.60
C PRO A 439 -3.35 -15.18 17.25
N VAL A 440 -3.50 -14.43 16.16
CA VAL A 440 -3.45 -14.95 14.80
C VAL A 440 -2.12 -14.52 14.19
N PRO A 441 -1.19 -15.45 13.89
CA PRO A 441 0.14 -15.09 13.35
C PRO A 441 0.13 -14.76 11.85
N LEU A 442 -1.05 -14.52 11.26
CA LEU A 442 -1.25 -14.25 9.83
C LEU A 442 -1.85 -12.84 9.67
N ASN A 443 -1.29 -12.04 8.76
CA ASN A 443 -1.86 -10.76 8.38
C ASN A 443 -3.05 -10.93 7.43
N ASN A 444 -2.99 -11.94 6.58
CA ASN A 444 -4.05 -12.27 5.64
C ASN A 444 -4.61 -13.64 6.00
N PRO A 445 -5.81 -13.74 6.57
CA PRO A 445 -6.38 -15.02 7.01
C PRO A 445 -7.17 -15.76 5.92
N GLY A 446 -7.02 -15.38 4.64
CA GLY A 446 -7.75 -15.98 3.52
C GLY A 446 -7.66 -17.51 3.45
N ILE A 447 -6.51 -18.10 3.80
CA ILE A 447 -6.31 -19.55 3.84
C ILE A 447 -7.20 -20.27 4.86
N ILE A 448 -7.70 -19.56 5.88
CA ILE A 448 -8.59 -20.10 6.92
C ILE A 448 -10.03 -19.71 6.61
N SER A 449 -10.29 -18.42 6.37
CA SER A 449 -11.66 -17.90 6.22
C SER A 449 -12.35 -18.38 4.95
N ILE A 450 -11.61 -18.58 3.85
CA ILE A 450 -12.19 -19.05 2.57
C ILE A 450 -12.65 -20.51 2.70
N PRO A 451 -11.82 -21.50 3.12
CA PRO A 451 -12.29 -22.86 3.33
C PRO A 451 -13.39 -22.97 4.37
N LEU A 452 -13.33 -22.20 5.46
CA LEU A 452 -14.38 -22.19 6.49
C LEU A 452 -15.75 -21.81 5.91
N SER A 453 -15.78 -20.81 5.03
CA SER A 453 -16.98 -20.39 4.34
C SER A 453 -17.51 -21.47 3.37
N PHE A 454 -16.63 -22.13 2.62
CA PHE A 454 -17.00 -23.27 1.76
C PHE A 454 -17.58 -24.44 2.56
N ILE A 455 -16.91 -24.83 3.67
CA ILE A 455 -17.38 -25.91 4.54
C ILE A 455 -18.75 -25.57 5.12
N THR A 456 -18.93 -24.35 5.61
CA THR A 456 -20.21 -23.87 6.14
C THR A 456 -21.31 -23.98 5.08
N LEU A 457 -21.03 -23.56 3.84
CA LEU A 457 -22.00 -23.65 2.75
C LEU A 457 -22.42 -25.10 2.51
N VAL A 458 -21.45 -26.02 2.43
CA VAL A 458 -21.69 -27.44 2.18
C VAL A 458 -22.51 -28.05 3.31
N VAL A 459 -22.08 -27.89 4.55
CA VAL A 459 -22.74 -28.46 5.73
C VAL A 459 -24.16 -27.95 5.86
N VAL A 460 -24.36 -26.62 5.83
CA VAL A 460 -25.70 -26.05 6.00
C VAL A 460 -26.60 -26.38 4.81
N SER A 461 -26.06 -26.43 3.59
CA SER A 461 -26.85 -26.83 2.42
C SER A 461 -27.30 -28.27 2.49
N LEU A 462 -26.46 -29.20 2.94
CA LEU A 462 -26.84 -30.60 3.15
C LEU A 462 -27.89 -30.75 4.25
N LEU A 463 -27.79 -29.96 5.32
CA LEU A 463 -28.76 -29.97 6.43
C LEU A 463 -30.10 -29.33 6.08
N THR A 464 -30.15 -28.45 5.07
CA THR A 464 -31.36 -27.67 4.72
C THR A 464 -31.94 -28.01 3.36
N GLN A 465 -31.54 -29.13 2.75
CA GLN A 465 -32.15 -29.62 1.52
C GLN A 465 -33.64 -29.84 1.73
N LYS A 466 -34.47 -29.31 0.83
CA LYS A 466 -35.88 -29.73 0.77
C LYS A 466 -35.88 -31.24 0.51
N LYS A 467 -36.46 -32.00 1.44
CA LYS A 467 -36.81 -33.40 1.22
C LYS A 467 -37.60 -33.43 -0.08
N LYS A 468 -37.13 -34.17 -1.08
CA LYS A 468 -37.92 -34.46 -2.28
C LYS A 468 -39.18 -35.16 -1.76
N GLU A 469 -40.33 -34.47 -1.79
CA GLU A 469 -41.60 -35.17 -1.68
C GLU A 469 -41.63 -36.12 -2.87
N LEU A 470 -41.52 -37.41 -2.55
CA LEU A 470 -41.81 -38.49 -3.46
C LEU A 470 -43.32 -38.45 -3.64
N GLU A 471 -43.79 -37.81 -4.70
CA GLU A 471 -45.12 -38.08 -5.27
C GLU A 471 -45.15 -39.45 -5.93
#